data_AF-F4GVU6-F1
#
_entry.id   AF-F4GVU6-F1
#
_cell.length_a   1.000
_cell.length_b   1.000
_cell.length_c   1.000
_cell.angle_alpha   90.00
_cell.angle_beta   90.00
_cell.angle_gamma   90.00
#
_symmetry.space_group_name_H-M   'P 1'
#
loop_
_entity.id
_entity.type
_entity.pdbx_description
1 polymer ?
#
loop_
_entity_poly.entity_id
_entity_poly.type
_entity_poly.pdbx_seq_one_letter_code
_entity_poly.pdbx_strand_id
1 'polypeptide(L)'
;MSDINTLPGTTVRTLLRVATANNEERFVSYALVTYFKRIMNASCRKLNSYGLRPVVAPVAAELALNRAKAARTYPEFVAKLIDGDPYVAELAMRAVHFQVTQLENTSTAAQSVRRNLLCITPRAVQA
;
A
#
# COMPACT_ATOMS: atom_id res chain seq x y z
N MET A 1 -14.24 13.24 0.47
CA MET A 1 -13.17 13.68 -0.45
C MET A 1 -12.55 12.43 -1.01
N SER A 2 -13.03 12.00 -2.17
CA SER A 2 -12.56 10.81 -2.88
C SER A 2 -11.61 11.32 -3.94
N ASP A 3 -10.30 11.18 -3.70
CA ASP A 3 -9.30 11.60 -4.67
C ASP A 3 -9.51 10.86 -5.99
N ILE A 4 -9.52 11.64 -7.06
CA ILE A 4 -9.81 11.23 -8.42
C ILE A 4 -8.77 10.19 -8.84
N ASN A 5 -9.22 8.96 -9.06
CA ASN A 5 -8.52 7.93 -9.82
C ASN A 5 -7.06 7.71 -9.41
N THR A 6 -6.84 6.98 -8.30
CA THR A 6 -5.58 6.26 -8.11
C THR A 6 -5.46 5.21 -9.21
N LEU A 7 -5.01 5.63 -10.40
CA LEU A 7 -4.84 4.75 -11.54
C LEU A 7 -3.86 3.66 -11.09
N PRO A 8 -4.22 2.37 -11.23
CA PRO A 8 -3.42 1.26 -10.70
C PRO A 8 -1.98 1.31 -11.25
N GLY A 9 -1.80 1.72 -12.50
CA GLY A 9 -0.47 1.94 -13.10
C GLY A 9 0.34 3.06 -12.43
N THR A 10 -0.30 4.13 -11.98
CA THR A 10 0.36 5.21 -11.23
C THR A 10 0.79 4.71 -9.85
N THR A 11 -0.06 3.96 -9.15
CA THR A 11 0.29 3.37 -7.85
C THR A 11 1.47 2.43 -7.95
N VAL A 12 1.46 1.52 -8.94
CA VAL A 12 2.59 0.63 -9.18
C VAL A 12 3.87 1.45 -9.36
N ARG A 13 3.86 2.44 -10.27
CA ARG A 13 5.04 3.30 -10.50
C ARG A 13 5.50 4.03 -9.25
N THR A 14 4.57 4.54 -8.44
CA THR A 14 4.88 5.23 -7.18
C THR A 14 5.56 4.27 -6.20
N LEU A 15 5.00 3.09 -5.97
CA LEU A 15 5.59 2.10 -5.07
C LEU A 15 6.99 1.67 -5.52
N LEU A 16 7.18 1.45 -6.82
CA LEU A 16 8.50 1.12 -7.39
C LEU A 16 9.52 2.25 -7.26
N ARG A 17 9.08 3.52 -7.33
CA ARG A 17 9.98 4.67 -7.17
C ARG A 17 10.30 5.00 -5.72
N VAL A 18 9.40 4.67 -4.81
CA VAL A 18 9.56 4.94 -3.38
C VAL A 18 10.52 3.94 -2.73
N ALA A 19 10.57 2.71 -3.24
CA ALA A 19 11.48 1.66 -2.80
C ALA A 19 12.63 1.47 -3.81
N THR A 20 13.69 2.25 -3.62
CA THR A 20 14.89 2.26 -4.47
C THR A 20 15.99 1.32 -3.99
N ALA A 21 15.98 0.96 -2.70
CA ALA A 21 16.94 0.05 -2.10
C ALA A 21 16.26 -1.22 -1.56
N ASN A 22 16.99 -2.34 -1.51
CA ASN A 22 16.48 -3.64 -1.03
C ASN A 22 15.78 -3.56 0.35
N ASN A 23 16.26 -2.70 1.25
CA ASN A 23 15.65 -2.52 2.58
C ASN A 23 14.29 -1.80 2.49
N GLU A 24 14.13 -0.87 1.56
CA GLU A 24 12.88 -0.16 1.30
C GLU A 24 11.87 -1.09 0.61
N GLU A 25 12.32 -1.92 -0.34
CA GLU A 25 11.48 -2.94 -0.99
C GLU A 25 10.91 -3.93 0.03
N ARG A 26 11.76 -4.43 0.93
CA ARG A 26 11.35 -5.31 2.04
C ARG A 26 10.37 -4.62 2.97
N PHE A 27 10.62 -3.34 3.30
CA PHE A 27 9.73 -2.56 4.13
C PHE A 27 8.35 -2.39 3.50
N VAL A 28 8.28 -1.99 2.22
CA VAL A 28 7.01 -1.80 1.51
C VAL A 28 6.26 -3.12 1.38
N SER A 29 6.96 -4.21 1.04
CA SER A 29 6.36 -5.56 0.97
C SER A 29 5.80 -5.97 2.34
N TYR A 30 6.56 -5.76 3.40
CA TYR A 30 6.13 -6.05 4.78
C TYR A 30 4.91 -5.20 5.17
N ALA A 31 4.90 -3.90 4.86
CA ALA A 31 3.80 -3.00 5.13
C ALA A 31 2.50 -3.49 4.46
N LEU A 32 2.59 -3.84 3.17
CA LEU A 32 1.47 -4.33 2.38
C LEU A 32 0.91 -5.63 2.95
N VAL A 33 1.77 -6.63 3.14
CA VAL A 33 1.35 -7.94 3.70
C VAL A 33 0.74 -7.79 5.09
N THR A 34 1.35 -6.97 5.95
CA THR A 34 0.89 -6.77 7.33
C THR A 34 -0.47 -6.09 7.36
N TYR A 35 -0.65 -5.04 6.56
CA TYR A 35 -1.91 -4.30 6.50
C TYR A 35 -3.03 -5.14 5.91
N PHE A 36 -2.76 -5.89 4.84
CA PHE A 36 -3.76 -6.75 4.19
C PHE A 36 -4.19 -7.88 5.12
N LYS A 37 -3.25 -8.52 5.83
CA LYS A 37 -3.58 -9.50 6.90
C LYS A 37 -4.41 -8.86 8.01
N ARG A 38 -4.13 -7.62 8.41
CA ARG A 38 -4.94 -6.90 9.42
C ARG A 38 -6.36 -6.66 8.93
N ILE A 39 -6.55 -6.29 7.66
CA ILE A 39 -7.89 -6.11 7.05
C ILE A 39 -8.64 -7.44 7.06
N MET A 40 -8.01 -8.52 6.61
CA MET A 40 -8.62 -9.86 6.56
C MET A 40 -9.13 -10.35 7.92
N ASN A 41 -8.44 -9.97 9.00
CA ASN A 41 -8.77 -10.39 10.37
C ASN A 41 -9.53 -9.32 11.18
N ALA A 42 -9.86 -8.17 10.59
CA ALA A 42 -10.57 -7.11 11.30
C ALA A 42 -12.07 -7.37 11.34
N SER A 43 -12.72 -6.98 12.44
CA SER A 43 -14.18 -7.03 12.54
C SER A 43 -14.84 -6.02 11.59
N CYS A 44 -16.06 -6.33 11.14
CA CYS A 44 -16.82 -5.44 10.25
C CYS A 44 -16.99 -4.03 10.84
N ARG A 45 -17.17 -3.91 12.16
CA ARG A 45 -17.27 -2.63 12.86
C ARG A 45 -15.98 -1.82 12.73
N LYS A 46 -14.82 -2.48 12.88
CA LYS A 46 -13.51 -1.82 12.75
C LYS A 46 -13.25 -1.40 11.30
N LEU A 47 -13.57 -2.24 10.33
CA LEU A 47 -13.43 -1.88 8.91
C LEU A 47 -14.29 -0.66 8.56
N ASN A 48 -15.55 -0.63 8.98
CA ASN A 48 -16.44 0.51 8.80
C ASN A 48 -15.90 1.80 9.44
N SER A 49 -15.33 1.73 10.66
CA SER A 49 -14.77 2.92 11.31
C SER A 49 -13.56 3.52 10.57
N TYR A 50 -12.87 2.73 9.75
CA TYR A 50 -11.78 3.19 8.87
C TYR A 50 -12.26 3.53 7.45
N GLY A 51 -13.58 3.52 7.20
CA GLY A 51 -14.16 3.77 5.87
C GLY A 51 -13.91 2.64 4.88
N LEU A 52 -13.55 1.44 5.35
CA LEU A 52 -13.35 0.26 4.52
C LEU A 52 -14.66 -0.52 4.39
N ARG A 53 -14.89 -1.09 3.20
CA ARG A 53 -16.04 -1.95 2.95
C ARG A 53 -15.84 -3.29 3.67
N PRO A 54 -16.70 -3.68 4.64
CA PRO A 54 -16.44 -4.84 5.52
C PRO A 54 -16.33 -6.18 4.81
N VAL A 55 -17.01 -6.36 3.68
CA VAL A 55 -16.98 -7.59 2.89
C VAL A 55 -15.94 -7.48 1.76
N VAL A 56 -15.93 -6.35 1.06
CA VAL A 56 -15.07 -6.17 -0.12
C VAL A 56 -13.59 -6.02 0.27
N ALA A 57 -13.26 -5.33 1.36
CA ALA A 57 -11.86 -5.11 1.76
C ALA A 57 -11.12 -6.40 2.12
N PRO A 58 -11.66 -7.30 2.97
CA PRO A 58 -11.03 -8.58 3.27
C PRO A 58 -10.84 -9.46 2.03
N VAL A 59 -11.88 -9.58 1.20
CA VAL A 59 -11.84 -10.41 -0.01
C VAL A 59 -10.83 -9.86 -1.03
N ALA A 60 -10.84 -8.54 -1.29
CA ALA A 60 -9.88 -7.91 -2.18
C ALA A 60 -8.44 -8.09 -1.67
N ALA A 61 -8.22 -7.94 -0.35
CA ALA A 61 -6.91 -8.14 0.26
C ALA A 61 -6.42 -9.59 0.13
N GLU A 62 -7.30 -10.56 0.35
CA GLU A 62 -6.97 -11.98 0.20
C GLU A 62 -6.60 -12.33 -1.25
N LEU A 63 -7.44 -11.92 -2.21
CA LEU A 63 -7.20 -12.18 -3.63
C LEU A 63 -5.92 -11.52 -4.11
N ALA A 64 -5.66 -10.28 -3.71
CA ALA A 64 -4.42 -9.56 -4.05
C ALA A 64 -3.19 -10.29 -3.51
N LEU A 65 -3.19 -10.68 -2.22
CA LEU A 65 -2.09 -11.44 -1.64
C LEU A 65 -1.89 -12.79 -2.34
N ASN A 66 -2.98 -13.48 -2.69
CA ASN A 66 -2.90 -14.75 -3.40
C ASN A 66 -2.25 -14.61 -4.78
N ARG A 67 -2.57 -13.54 -5.54
CA ARG A 67 -1.91 -13.25 -6.83
C ARG A 67 -0.42 -12.96 -6.65
N ALA A 68 -0.07 -12.21 -5.60
CA ALA A 68 1.30 -11.80 -5.33
C ALA A 68 2.20 -12.91 -4.75
N LYS A 69 1.65 -14.01 -4.23
CA LYS A 69 2.41 -15.13 -3.62
C LYS A 69 3.47 -15.73 -4.53
N ALA A 70 3.22 -15.79 -5.84
CA ALA A 70 4.11 -16.39 -6.81
C ALA A 70 5.19 -15.42 -7.33
N ALA A 71 5.19 -14.17 -6.90
CA ALA A 71 6.17 -13.19 -7.36
C ALA A 71 7.57 -13.48 -6.80
N ARG A 72 8.59 -13.37 -7.65
CA ARG A 72 9.98 -13.63 -7.29
C ARG A 72 10.79 -12.36 -7.02
N THR A 73 10.29 -11.23 -7.49
CA THR A 73 10.94 -9.92 -7.35
C THR A 73 9.95 -8.90 -6.80
N TYR A 74 10.47 -7.83 -6.18
CA TYR A 74 9.62 -6.75 -5.67
C TYR A 74 8.77 -6.08 -6.76
N PRO A 75 9.31 -5.79 -7.97
CA PRO A 75 8.47 -5.23 -9.03
C PRO A 75 7.33 -6.14 -9.47
N GLU A 76 7.62 -7.45 -9.59
CA GLU A 76 6.60 -8.44 -9.90
C GLU A 76 5.55 -8.56 -8.79
N PHE A 77 5.98 -8.47 -7.52
CA PHE A 77 5.09 -8.50 -6.36
C PHE A 77 4.09 -7.34 -6.41
N VAL A 78 4.56 -6.11 -6.61
CA VAL A 78 3.68 -4.92 -6.67
C VAL A 78 2.74 -4.97 -7.87
N ALA A 79 3.25 -5.39 -9.03
CA ALA A 79 2.44 -5.49 -10.25
C ALA A 79 1.32 -6.54 -10.09
N LYS A 80 1.64 -7.74 -9.57
CA LYS A 80 0.67 -8.81 -9.34
C LYS A 80 -0.28 -8.54 -8.18
N LEU A 81 0.16 -7.79 -7.16
CA LEU A 81 -0.68 -7.41 -6.05
C LEU A 81 -1.81 -6.49 -6.53
N ILE A 82 -1.47 -5.47 -7.33
CA ILE A 82 -2.43 -4.46 -7.79
C ILE A 82 -3.24 -4.96 -8.98
N ASP A 83 -2.60 -5.56 -9.99
CA ASP A 83 -3.26 -6.26 -11.10
C ASP A 83 -4.40 -5.45 -11.77
N GLY A 84 -4.19 -4.13 -11.91
CA GLY A 84 -5.20 -3.23 -12.49
C GLY A 84 -6.41 -2.92 -11.61
N ASP A 85 -6.47 -3.41 -10.36
CA ASP A 85 -7.57 -3.15 -9.44
C ASP A 85 -7.36 -1.80 -8.71
N PRO A 86 -8.21 -0.78 -8.97
CA PRO A 86 -8.06 0.53 -8.37
C PRO A 86 -8.32 0.53 -6.86
N TYR A 87 -9.16 -0.38 -6.36
CA TYR A 87 -9.46 -0.49 -4.94
C TYR A 87 -8.28 -1.11 -4.19
N VAL A 88 -7.64 -2.13 -4.76
CA VAL A 88 -6.40 -2.70 -4.20
C VAL A 88 -5.26 -1.68 -4.27
N ALA A 89 -5.18 -0.89 -5.34
CA ALA A 89 -4.21 0.20 -5.45
C ALA A 89 -4.36 1.24 -4.33
N GLU A 90 -5.59 1.63 -4.00
CA GLU A 90 -5.88 2.53 -2.87
C GLU A 90 -5.48 1.90 -1.54
N LEU A 91 -5.86 0.64 -1.30
CA LEU A 91 -5.48 -0.10 -0.10
C LEU A 91 -3.96 -0.24 0.05
N ALA A 92 -3.24 -0.44 -1.05
CA ALA A 92 -1.79 -0.55 -1.07
C ALA A 92 -1.12 0.76 -0.64
N MET A 93 -1.54 1.90 -1.19
CA MET A 93 -1.04 3.20 -0.75
C MET A 93 -1.35 3.45 0.72
N ARG A 94 -2.58 3.14 1.15
CA ARG A 94 -3.01 3.28 2.54
C ARG A 94 -2.15 2.45 3.50
N ALA A 95 -1.78 1.23 3.11
CA ALA A 95 -0.90 0.35 3.88
C ALA A 95 0.48 0.96 4.10
N VAL A 96 1.09 1.49 3.04
CA VAL A 96 2.43 2.11 3.12
C VAL A 96 2.39 3.35 3.98
N HIS A 97 1.43 4.26 3.76
CA HIS A 97 1.26 5.44 4.60
C HIS A 97 1.05 5.07 6.08
N PHE A 98 0.20 4.09 6.35
CA PHE A 98 -0.07 3.63 7.72
C PHE A 98 1.19 3.08 8.41
N GLN A 99 1.99 2.29 7.70
CA GLN A 99 3.19 1.70 8.28
C GLN A 99 4.32 2.71 8.44
N VAL A 100 4.46 3.65 7.50
CA VAL A 100 5.40 4.78 7.60
C VAL A 100 5.09 5.60 8.85
N THR A 101 3.84 6.01 9.05
CA THR A 101 3.45 6.81 10.23
C THR A 101 3.70 6.06 11.54
N GLN A 102 3.53 4.73 11.56
CA GLN A 102 3.78 3.95 12.78
C GLN A 102 5.27 3.72 13.09
N LEU A 103 6.14 3.66 12.08
CA LEU A 103 7.54 3.27 12.24
C LEU A 103 8.55 4.39 11.93
N GLU A 104 8.09 5.61 11.67
CA GLU A 104 8.94 6.74 11.31
C GLU A 104 10.04 7.04 12.33
N ASN A 105 9.77 6.80 13.62
CA ASN A 105 10.71 7.10 14.70
C ASN A 105 11.65 5.91 15.01
N THR A 106 11.42 4.75 14.41
CA THR A 106 12.12 3.49 14.76
C THR A 106 12.76 2.78 13.58
N SER A 107 12.43 3.14 12.34
CA SER A 107 12.95 2.49 11.13
C SER A 107 13.52 3.50 10.14
N THR A 108 14.81 3.35 9.82
CA THR A 108 15.48 4.12 8.76
C THR A 108 14.84 3.90 7.40
N ALA A 109 14.37 2.67 7.11
CA ALA A 109 13.63 2.37 5.89
C ALA A 109 12.28 3.10 5.83
N ALA A 110 11.56 3.21 6.94
CA ALA A 110 10.32 4.00 7.00
C ALA A 110 10.57 5.50 6.75
N GLN A 111 11.66 6.05 7.29
CA GLN A 111 12.07 7.45 7.06
C GLN A 111 12.43 7.70 5.59
N SER A 112 13.19 6.81 4.96
CA SER A 112 13.54 6.93 3.54
C SER A 112 12.31 6.81 2.63
N VAL A 113 11.44 5.83 2.89
CA VAL A 113 10.18 5.65 2.15
C VAL A 113 9.28 6.90 2.31
N ARG A 114 9.18 7.47 3.52
CA ARG A 114 8.46 8.74 3.75
C ARG A 114 9.03 9.88 2.91
N ARG A 115 10.35 10.04 2.93
CA ARG A 115 11.04 11.08 2.18
C ARG A 115 10.80 10.93 0.68
N ASN A 116 10.93 9.71 0.16
CA ASN A 116 10.70 9.42 -1.25
C ASN A 116 9.23 9.68 -1.63
N LEU A 117 8.27 9.28 -0.79
CA LEU A 117 6.85 9.61 -0.99
C LEU A 117 6.64 11.12 -1.13
N LEU A 118 7.18 11.93 -0.21
CA LEU A 118 7.04 13.40 -0.24
C LEU A 118 7.69 14.04 -1.47
N CYS A 119 8.75 13.45 -2.03
CA CYS A 119 9.39 13.94 -3.25
C CYS A 119 8.63 13.56 -4.52
N ILE A 120 7.91 12.43 -4.50
CA ILE A 120 7.20 11.87 -5.67
C ILE A 120 5.76 12.39 -5.75
N THR A 121 5.12 12.75 -4.64
CA THR A 121 3.85 13.47 -4.61
C THR A 121 4.09 14.97 -4.44
N PRO A 122 4.27 15.75 -5.52
CA PRO A 122 4.27 17.19 -5.39
C PRO A 122 2.92 17.63 -4.81
N ARG A 123 2.99 18.50 -3.80
CA ARG A 123 1.89 19.24 -3.17
C ARG A 123 0.74 19.50 -4.15
N ALA A 124 -0.27 18.63 -4.15
CA ALA A 124 -1.56 18.84 -4.81
C ALA A 124 -2.68 19.08 -3.78
N VAL A 125 -2.33 19.62 -2.61
CA VAL A 125 -3.28 19.97 -1.55
C VAL A 125 -2.85 21.29 -0.90
N GLN A 126 -2.80 22.35 -1.70
CA GLN A 126 -2.91 23.75 -1.24
C GLN A 126 -3.54 24.56 -2.38
N ALA A 127 -4.85 24.42 -2.56
CA ALA A 127 -5.73 25.39 -3.24
C ALA A 127 -7.16 25.15 -2.76
#